data_AF-A0A2N7LHY0-F1
#
_entry.id   AF-A0A2N7LHY0-F1
#
_cell.length_a   1.000
_cell.length_b   1.000
_cell.length_c   1.000
_cell.angle_alpha   90.00
_cell.angle_beta   90.00
_cell.angle_gamma   90.00
#
_symmetry.space_group_name_H-M   'P 1'
#
loop_
_entity.id
_entity.type
_entity.pdbx_description
1 polymer ?
#
loop_
_entity_poly.entity_id
_entity_poly.type
_entity_poly.pdbx_seq_one_letter_code
_entity_poly.pdbx_strand_id
1 'polypeptide(L)' 'MSVYLITFSVFMLVIAGMSIGYIVQRKTISGSCGGLGSIGIEKECDCPEPCDARKKREARAAKAEEWKKNQIL' A
#
# COMPACT_ATOMS: atom_id res chain seq x y z
N MET A 1 31.01 18.25 -24.51
CA MET A 1 30.61 16.83 -24.71
C MET A 1 30.86 15.99 -23.47
N SER A 2 32.06 16.03 -22.87
CA SER A 2 32.45 15.23 -21.70
C SER A 2 31.57 15.46 -20.46
N VAL A 3 31.27 16.73 -20.16
CA VAL A 3 30.41 17.09 -19.00
C VAL A 3 29.02 16.47 -19.14
N TYR A 4 28.43 16.48 -20.34
CA TYR A 4 27.11 15.90 -20.60
C TYR A 4 27.05 14.40 -20.30
N LEU A 5 28.08 13.65 -20.75
CA LEU A 5 28.18 12.21 -20.50
C LEU A 5 28.38 11.89 -19.01
N ILE A 6 29.17 12.70 -18.32
CA ILE A 6 29.41 12.54 -16.87
C ILE A 6 28.13 12.85 -16.08
N THR A 7 27.43 13.94 -16.39
CA THR A 7 26.18 14.27 -15.69
C THR A 7 25.11 13.22 -15.94
N PHE A 8 25.01 12.71 -17.18
CA PHE A 8 24.05 11.66 -17.53
C PHE A 8 24.32 10.35 -16.77
N SER A 9 25.58 9.93 -16.66
CA SER A 9 25.94 8.71 -15.94
C SER A 9 25.69 8.82 -14.44
N VAL A 10 25.98 9.98 -13.83
CA VAL A 10 25.70 10.24 -12.40
C VAL A 10 24.20 10.15 -12.11
N PHE A 11 23.36 10.79 -12.93
CA PHE A 11 21.90 10.70 -12.77
C PHE A 11 21.40 9.26 -12.88
N MET A 12 21.93 8.49 -13.82
CA MET A 12 21.54 7.08 -14.00
C MET A 12 21.90 6.22 -12.79
N LEU A 13 23.08 6.45 -12.19
CA LEU A 13 23.49 5.78 -10.96
C LEU A 13 22.59 6.12 -9.77
N VAL A 14 22.19 7.39 -9.62
CA VAL A 14 21.27 7.82 -8.55
C VAL A 14 19.92 7.13 -8.70
N ILE A 15 19.33 7.13 -9.89
CA ILE A 15 18.03 6.48 -10.17
C ILE A 15 18.10 4.98 -9.90
N ALA A 16 19.19 4.32 -10.34
CA ALA A 16 19.40 2.91 -10.07
C ALA A 16 19.50 2.64 -8.55
N GLY A 17 20.24 3.48 -7.82
CA GLY A 17 20.36 3.40 -6.36
C GLY A 17 19.01 3.57 -5.64
N MET A 18 18.21 4.55 -6.05
CA MET A 18 16.86 4.75 -5.51
C MET A 18 15.93 3.57 -5.80
N SER A 19 16.01 3.00 -7.01
CA SER A 19 15.19 1.84 -7.41
C SER A 19 15.54 0.60 -6.58
N ILE A 20 16.83 0.34 -6.39
CA ILE A 20 17.31 -0.75 -5.53
C ILE A 20 16.87 -0.50 -4.08
N GLY A 21 17.03 0.73 -3.59
CA GLY A 21 16.57 1.14 -2.26
C GLY A 21 15.08 0.89 -2.05
N TYR A 22 14.23 1.20 -3.02
CA TYR A 22 12.80 0.95 -2.99
C TYR A 22 12.46 -0.55 -2.95
N ILE A 23 13.18 -1.37 -3.74
CA ILE A 23 13.00 -2.84 -3.76
C ILE A 23 13.41 -3.45 -2.43
N VAL A 24 14.54 -3.02 -1.84
CA VAL A 24 15.05 -3.52 -0.56
C VAL A 24 14.17 -3.07 0.60
N GLN A 25 13.70 -1.82 0.58
CA GLN A 25 12.90 -1.28 1.68
C GLN A 25 11.52 -1.93 1.76
N ARG A 26 11.05 -2.63 0.70
CA ARG A 26 9.77 -3.38 0.62
C ARG A 26 8.59 -2.66 1.28
N LYS A 27 8.67 -1.33 1.42
CA LYS A 27 7.58 -0.50 1.87
C LYS A 27 6.68 -0.45 0.65
N THR A 28 5.77 -1.41 0.61
CA THR A 28 4.50 -1.29 -0.13
C THR A 28 4.11 0.17 0.00
N ILE A 29 3.96 0.91 -1.11
CA ILE A 29 3.48 2.29 -1.05
C ILE A 29 2.31 2.27 -0.09
N SER A 30 2.56 2.84 1.09
CA SER A 30 1.71 2.71 2.24
C SER A 30 0.54 3.63 1.99
N GLY A 31 -0.34 3.26 1.07
CA GLY A 31 -1.57 4.00 0.82
C GLY A 31 -2.32 4.08 2.15
N SER A 32 -2.76 5.29 2.50
CA SER A 32 -3.58 5.74 3.65
C SER A 32 -3.52 5.01 5.01
N CYS A 33 -3.46 3.68 5.07
CA CYS A 33 -3.31 2.85 6.27
C CYS A 33 -2.04 1.96 6.26
N GLY A 34 -1.12 2.13 5.30
CA GLY A 34 -0.01 1.18 5.07
C GLY A 34 1.16 1.22 6.06
N GLY A 35 0.96 1.68 7.30
CA GLY A 35 1.99 1.66 8.34
C GLY A 35 1.45 1.38 9.75
N LEU A 36 0.14 1.26 9.92
CA LEU A 36 -0.50 1.15 11.23
C LEU A 36 -0.56 -0.29 11.75
N GLY A 37 -0.38 -1.29 10.86
CA GLY A 37 -0.35 -2.71 11.23
C GLY A 37 0.87 -3.13 12.07
N SER A 38 1.97 -2.38 11.99
CA SER A 38 3.18 -2.61 12.80
C SER A 38 3.14 -1.91 14.17
N ILE A 39 2.12 -1.09 14.43
CA ILE A 39 1.95 -0.31 15.69
C ILE A 39 0.74 -0.81 16.49
N GLY A 40 0.06 -1.89 16.05
CA GLY A 40 -1.10 -2.45 16.78
C GLY A 40 -2.34 -1.54 16.78
N ILE A 41 -2.35 -0.49 15.94
CA ILE A 41 -3.50 0.39 15.76
C ILE A 41 -4.45 -0.27 14.74
N GLU A 42 -5.12 -1.33 15.18
CA GLU A 42 -6.27 -1.89 14.48
C GLU A 42 -7.59 -1.24 14.91
N LYS A 43 -7.56 -0.39 15.95
CA LYS A 43 -8.74 0.25 16.56
C LYS A 43 -8.80 1.78 16.49
N GLU A 44 -7.72 2.48 16.15
CA GLU A 44 -7.67 3.96 16.19
C GLU A 44 -7.49 4.60 14.80
N CYS A 45 -8.09 4.02 13.75
CA CYS A 45 -8.45 4.86 12.59
C CYS A 45 -9.79 5.51 12.91
N ASP A 46 -9.77 6.52 13.79
CA ASP A 46 -10.85 7.50 13.97
C ASP A 46 -10.90 8.42 12.74
N CYS A 47 -11.00 7.80 11.56
CA CYS A 47 -11.18 8.50 10.30
C CYS A 47 -12.70 8.67 10.15
N PRO A 48 -13.22 9.91 10.12
CA PRO A 48 -14.66 10.17 10.05
C PRO A 48 -15.33 9.52 8.83
N GLU A 49 -14.55 9.13 7.82
CA GLU A 49 -14.95 8.15 6.81
C GLU A 49 -13.98 6.95 6.78
N PRO A 50 -14.47 5.71 6.96
CA PRO A 50 -13.64 4.53 6.84
C PRO A 50 -13.09 4.42 5.41
N CYS A 51 -11.78 4.20 5.29
CA CYS A 51 -11.06 4.06 4.03
C CYS A 51 -11.77 3.06 3.09
N ASP A 52 -11.78 3.34 1.78
CA ASP A 52 -12.44 2.52 0.75
C ASP A 52 -12.04 1.04 0.80
N ALA A 53 -10.81 0.74 1.22
CA ALA A 53 -10.33 -0.62 1.40
C ALA A 53 -11.06 -1.37 2.53
N ARG A 54 -11.43 -0.69 3.62
CA ARG A 54 -12.22 -1.25 4.74
C ARG A 54 -13.68 -1.42 4.33
N LYS A 55 -14.30 -0.38 3.74
CA LYS A 55 -15.66 -0.46 3.18
C LYS A 55 -15.81 -1.66 2.23
N LYS A 56 -14.80 -1.91 1.38
CA LYS A 56 -14.79 -3.06 0.45
C LYS A 56 -14.60 -4.42 1.14
N ARG A 57 -13.84 -4.50 2.23
CA ARG A 57 -13.70 -5.74 3.04
C ARG A 57 -14.98 -6.06 3.80
N GLU A 58 -15.57 -5.07 4.44
CA GLU A 58 -16.84 -5.20 5.17
C GLU A 58 -17.99 -5.55 4.23
N ALA A 59 -18.08 -4.92 3.05
CA ALA A 59 -19.05 -5.27 2.02
C ALA A 59 -18.88 -6.71 1.50
N ARG A 60 -17.64 -7.20 1.39
CA ARG A 60 -17.38 -8.61 1.02
C ARG A 60 -17.77 -9.57 2.13
N ALA A 61 -17.48 -9.24 3.39
CA ALA A 61 -17.88 -10.03 4.55
C ALA A 61 -19.42 -10.09 4.67
N ALA A 62 -20.10 -8.95 4.55
CA ALA A 62 -21.56 -8.89 4.56
C ALA A 62 -22.19 -9.74 3.44
N LYS A 63 -21.65 -9.66 2.21
CA LYS A 63 -22.11 -10.52 1.10
C LYS A 63 -21.85 -12.01 1.35
N ALA A 64 -20.73 -12.37 1.98
CA ALA A 64 -20.42 -13.76 2.31
C ALA A 64 -21.37 -14.31 3.38
N GLU A 65 -21.71 -13.50 4.39
CA GLU A 65 -22.70 -13.84 5.41
C GLU A 65 -24.12 -13.95 4.82
N GLU A 66 -24.47 -13.07 3.89
CA GLU A 66 -25.75 -13.14 3.17
C GLU A 66 -25.84 -14.40 2.29
N TRP A 67 -24.75 -14.75 1.59
CA TRP A 67 -24.66 -16.01 0.84
C TRP A 67 -24.83 -17.23 1.74
N LYS A 68 -24.22 -17.24 2.93
CA LYS A 68 -24.39 -18.34 3.91
C LYS A 68 -25.81 -18.45 4.45
N LYS A 69 -26.48 -17.32 4.69
CA LYS A 69 -27.88 -17.30 5.14
C LYS A 69 -28.85 -17.75 4.04
N ASN A 70 -28.56 -17.39 2.79
CA ASN A 70 -29.32 -17.79 1.61
C ASN A 70 -28.91 -19.17 1.08
N GLN A 71 -27.89 -19.80 1.65
CA GLN A 71 -27.56 -21.20 1.42
C GLN A 71 -28.55 -22.06 2.22
N ILE A 72 -29.79 -22.07 1.73
CA ILE A 72 -30.91 -22.85 2.26
C ILE A 72 -30.59 -24.33 2.05
N LEU A 73 -30.74 -25.13 3.12
CA LEU A 73 -30.92 -26.59 3.09
C LEU A 73 -32.38 -26.88 2.72
#